data_AF-A0A969GHI7-F1
#
_entry.id   AF-A0A969GHI7-F1
#
_cell.length_a   1.000
_cell.length_b   1.000
_cell.length_c   1.000
_cell.angle_alpha   90.00
_cell.angle_beta   90.00
_cell.angle_gamma   90.00
#
_symmetry.space_group_name_H-M   'P 1'
#
loop_
_entity.id
_entity.type
_entity.pdbx_description
1 polymer ?
#
loop_
_entity_poly.entity_id
_entity_poly.type
_entity_poly.pdbx_seq_one_letter_code
_entity_poly.pdbx_strand_id
1 'polypeptide(L)'
;MIFLILADEVYQFLNYTQTPPNSLASFIDSEHVISLGSFSKILAPGLRLGWLQTHASVMKRIASAGVLDSGGGMNPFTSAIVRSVIESGGLEKNIADLNQVYKKRVKTMDELLRKHLPQAEFSTP
;
A
#
# COMPACT_ATOMS: atom_id res chain seq x y z
N MET A 1 -10.13 3.55 27.05
CA MET A 1 -9.70 2.27 26.46
C MET A 1 -8.70 2.62 25.37
N ILE A 2 -7.51 2.01 25.38
CA ILE A 2 -6.47 2.29 24.39
C ILE A 2 -6.50 1.13 23.39
N PHE A 3 -6.57 1.44 22.09
CA PHE A 3 -6.62 0.44 21.02
C PHE A 3 -5.39 0.55 20.12
N LEU A 4 -4.96 -0.58 19.57
CA LEU A 4 -3.93 -0.65 18.54
C LEU A 4 -4.56 -0.44 17.15
N ILE A 5 -3.99 0.46 16.35
CA ILE A 5 -4.39 0.73 14.98
C ILE A 5 -3.44 0.00 14.03
N LEU A 6 -3.98 -0.94 13.25
CA LEU A 6 -3.28 -1.53 12.11
C LEU A 6 -3.82 -0.87 10.84
N ALA A 7 -3.01 -0.01 10.23
CA ALA A 7 -3.36 0.71 9.02
C ALA A 7 -2.88 -0.06 7.80
N ASP A 8 -3.81 -0.68 7.07
CA ASP A 8 -3.53 -1.30 5.77
C ASP A 8 -3.52 -0.23 4.67
N GLU A 9 -2.33 0.21 4.28
CA GLU A 9 -2.11 1.37 3.41
C GLU A 9 -1.57 0.98 2.02
N VAL A 10 -1.89 -0.24 1.53
CA VAL A 10 -1.39 -0.75 0.23
C VAL A 10 -1.75 0.11 -1.00
N TYR A 11 -2.70 1.04 -0.87
CA TYR A 11 -3.13 1.95 -1.94
C TYR A 11 -2.64 3.40 -1.77
N GLN A 12 -1.85 3.71 -0.74
CA GLN A 12 -1.45 5.09 -0.38
C GLN A 12 -0.80 5.88 -1.54
N PHE A 13 -0.13 5.19 -2.47
CA PHE A 13 0.53 5.82 -3.62
C PHE A 13 -0.38 5.99 -4.85
N LEU A 14 -1.60 5.43 -4.83
CA LEU A 14 -2.53 5.52 -5.95
C LEU A 14 -3.57 6.62 -5.69
N ASN A 15 -3.36 7.79 -6.29
CA ASN A 15 -4.14 9.02 -6.09
C ASN A 15 -4.90 9.45 -7.36
N TYR A 16 -5.50 8.49 -8.07
CA TYR A 16 -6.14 8.71 -9.37
C TYR A 16 -7.52 9.39 -9.32
N THR A 17 -8.16 9.47 -8.15
CA THR A 17 -9.42 10.21 -7.90
C THR A 17 -9.18 11.47 -7.09
N GLN A 18 -8.57 11.31 -5.91
CA GLN A 18 -8.25 12.38 -4.96
C GLN A 18 -6.92 12.09 -4.26
N THR A 19 -6.28 13.13 -3.73
CA THR A 19 -5.11 12.97 -2.87
C THR A 19 -5.54 12.31 -1.56
N PRO A 20 -4.96 11.16 -1.17
CA PRO A 20 -5.28 10.54 0.11
C PRO A 20 -4.79 11.42 1.27
N PRO A 21 -5.37 11.29 2.47
CA PRO A 21 -4.79 11.88 3.67
C PRO A 21 -3.37 11.36 3.89
N ASN A 22 -2.61 12.07 4.73
CA ASN A 22 -1.29 11.61 5.13
C ASN A 22 -1.38 10.21 5.72
N SER A 23 -0.41 9.36 5.36
CA SER A 23 -0.33 8.00 5.87
C SER A 23 -0.28 8.00 7.40
N LEU A 24 -0.88 6.98 8.01
CA LEU A 24 -0.81 6.77 9.45
C LEU A 24 0.62 6.45 9.92
N ALA A 25 1.54 6.12 9.00
CA ALA A 25 2.98 6.09 9.29
C ALA A 25 3.54 7.44 9.79
N SER A 26 2.82 8.56 9.61
CA SER A 26 3.19 9.85 10.22
C SER A 26 2.98 9.91 11.74
N PHE A 27 2.30 8.91 12.34
CA PHE A 27 2.01 8.84 13.77
C PHE A 27 2.81 7.76 14.50
N ILE A 28 3.94 7.32 13.95
CA ILE A 28 4.75 6.23 14.52
C ILE A 28 5.48 6.61 15.83
N ASP A 29 5.40 7.87 16.26
CA ASP A 29 5.80 8.26 17.62
C ASP A 29 4.88 7.62 18.68
N SER A 30 3.67 7.19 18.28
CA SER A 30 2.77 6.41 19.11
C SER A 30 3.05 4.91 19.00
N GLU A 31 3.13 4.22 20.14
CA GLU A 31 3.19 2.75 20.21
C GLU A 31 1.89 2.06 19.73
N HIS A 32 0.86 2.84 19.41
CA HIS A 32 -0.47 2.35 19.04
C HIS A 32 -0.75 2.37 17.54
N VAL A 33 0.26 2.67 16.70
CA VAL A 33 0.08 2.68 15.24
C VAL A 33 1.08 1.75 14.57
N ILE A 34 0.58 0.86 13.73
CA ILE A 34 1.35 0.04 12.79
C ILE A 34 0.79 0.31 11.40
N SER A 35 1.59 0.95 10.55
CA SER A 35 1.27 1.14 9.13
C SER A 35 1.88 -0.01 8.31
N LEU A 36 1.09 -0.54 7.38
CA LEU A 36 1.44 -1.64 6.49
C LEU A 36 1.43 -1.16 5.05
N GLY A 37 2.54 -1.36 4.34
CA GLY A 37 2.66 -1.09 2.92
C GLY A 37 2.98 -2.37 2.12
N SER A 38 2.67 -2.36 0.82
CA SER A 38 2.94 -3.49 -0.06
C SER A 38 3.28 -3.05 -1.48
N PHE A 39 4.16 -3.82 -2.13
CA PHE A 39 4.43 -3.68 -3.56
C PHE A 39 3.36 -4.33 -4.45
N SER A 40 2.35 -4.98 -3.87
CA SER A 40 1.35 -5.75 -4.61
C SER A 40 0.47 -4.93 -5.55
N LYS A 41 0.24 -3.65 -5.22
CA LYS A 41 -0.63 -2.75 -5.99
C LYS A 41 0.12 -1.70 -6.78
N ILE A 42 1.43 -1.57 -6.53
CA ILE A 42 2.29 -0.52 -7.09
C ILE A 42 3.46 -1.06 -7.90
N LEU A 43 3.68 -2.38 -7.91
CA LEU A 43 4.72 -3.03 -8.71
C LEU A 43 4.24 -4.39 -9.24
N ALA A 44 4.21 -5.43 -8.39
CA ALA A 44 3.69 -6.74 -8.78
C ALA A 44 3.27 -7.59 -7.56
N PRO A 45 2.07 -8.19 -7.54
CA PRO A 45 1.59 -9.02 -6.42
C PRO A 45 2.40 -10.31 -6.24
N GLY A 46 2.98 -10.85 -7.33
CA GLY A 46 3.80 -12.06 -7.30
C GLY A 46 5.10 -11.92 -6.49
N LEU A 47 5.53 -10.69 -6.21
CA LEU A 47 6.74 -10.42 -5.41
C LEU A 47 6.58 -10.82 -3.95
N ARG A 48 5.34 -10.86 -3.43
CA ARG A 48 5.04 -11.13 -2.02
C ARG A 48 5.89 -10.29 -1.06
N LEU A 49 6.15 -9.03 -1.43
CA LEU A 49 7.00 -8.10 -0.67
C LEU A 49 6.18 -6.89 -0.21
N GLY A 50 6.43 -6.47 1.02
CA GLY A 50 5.86 -5.28 1.64
C GLY A 50 6.77 -4.78 2.75
N TRP A 51 6.30 -3.80 3.49
CA TRP A 51 7.01 -3.20 4.61
C TRP A 51 6.03 -2.80 5.70
N LEU A 52 6.55 -2.54 6.90
CA LEU A 52 5.77 -2.00 8.01
C LEU A 52 6.51 -0.84 8.66
N GLN A 53 5.75 0.13 9.17
CA GLN A 53 6.25 1.31 9.87
C GLN A 53 5.52 1.42 11.21
N THR A 54 6.27 1.50 12.31
CA THR A 54 5.72 1.57 13.67
C THR A 54 6.78 2.12 14.64
N HIS A 55 6.37 2.40 15.88
CA HIS A 55 7.27 2.85 16.94
C HIS A 55 8.41 1.84 17.19
N ALA A 56 9.59 2.33 17.54
CA ALA A 56 10.80 1.51 17.69
C ALA A 56 10.65 0.37 18.72
N SER A 57 9.93 0.60 19.82
CA SER A 57 9.66 -0.44 20.84
C SER A 57 8.78 -1.57 20.28
N VAL A 58 7.79 -1.24 19.46
CA VAL A 58 6.91 -2.20 18.79
C VAL A 58 7.69 -2.96 17.72
N MET A 59 8.50 -2.27 16.92
CA MET A 59 9.39 -2.89 15.93
C MET A 59 10.33 -3.91 16.57
N LYS A 60 10.93 -3.59 17.74
CA LYS A 60 11.80 -4.52 18.47
C LYS A 60 11.07 -5.81 18.88
N ARG A 61 9.81 -5.68 19.33
CA ARG A 61 8.96 -6.83 19.68
C ARG A 61 8.65 -7.69 18.45
N ILE A 62 8.29 -7.06 17.33
CA ILE A 62 8.05 -7.76 16.06
C ILE A 62 9.30 -8.49 15.58
N ALA A 63 10.46 -7.83 15.60
CA ALA A 63 11.74 -8.40 15.19
C ALA A 63 12.15 -9.62 16.04
N SER A 64 11.73 -9.68 17.31
CA SER A 64 11.97 -10.83 18.20
C SER A 64 10.98 -11.99 18.03
N ALA A 65 9.96 -11.85 17.17
CA ALA A 65 8.96 -12.90 16.98
C ALA A 65 9.56 -14.09 16.22
N GLY A 66 9.41 -15.30 16.77
CA GLY A 66 9.97 -16.53 16.18
C GLY A 66 9.49 -16.85 14.76
N VAL A 67 8.39 -16.24 14.30
CA VAL A 67 7.94 -16.32 12.90
C VAL A 67 8.99 -15.75 11.93
N LEU A 68 9.72 -14.71 12.31
CA LEU A 68 10.77 -14.14 11.47
C LEU A 68 12.04 -14.99 11.45
N ASP A 69 12.26 -15.80 12.49
CA ASP A 69 13.42 -16.68 12.62
C ASP A 69 13.20 -18.04 11.92
N SER A 70 12.03 -18.65 12.13
CA SER A 70 11.71 -20.01 11.62
C SER A 70 10.75 -20.05 10.42
N GLY A 71 10.13 -18.92 10.04
CA GLY A 71 9.09 -18.85 9.00
C GLY A 71 9.56 -18.50 7.59
N GLY A 72 10.87 -18.55 7.31
CA GLY A 72 11.44 -18.25 5.99
C GLY A 72 12.09 -16.87 5.84
N GLY A 73 12.15 -16.08 6.92
CA GLY A 73 12.92 -14.83 6.99
C GLY A 73 12.44 -13.70 6.07
N MET A 74 13.22 -12.61 6.03
CA MET A 74 12.98 -11.49 5.11
C MET A 74 13.42 -11.90 3.70
N ASN A 75 12.53 -11.84 2.69
CA ASN A 75 12.79 -12.23 1.30
C ASN A 75 13.91 -11.37 0.66
N PRO A 76 15.19 -11.81 0.67
CA PRO A 76 16.31 -10.92 0.40
C PRO A 76 16.51 -10.74 -1.12
N PHE A 77 16.25 -11.78 -1.90
CA PHE A 77 16.34 -11.76 -3.35
C PHE A 77 15.33 -10.78 -3.96
N THR A 78 14.06 -10.88 -3.59
CA THR A 78 13.04 -9.95 -4.07
C THR A 78 13.28 -8.54 -3.56
N SER A 79 13.78 -8.38 -2.31
CA SER A 79 14.15 -7.06 -1.79
C SER A 79 15.27 -6.40 -2.62
N ALA A 80 16.26 -7.17 -3.08
CA ALA A 80 17.33 -6.65 -3.94
C ALA A 80 16.81 -6.21 -5.32
N ILE A 81 15.90 -6.98 -5.92
CA ILE A 81 15.25 -6.61 -7.19
C ILE A 81 14.46 -5.32 -7.01
N VAL A 82 13.60 -5.24 -5.99
CA VAL A 82 12.78 -4.05 -5.74
C VAL A 82 13.62 -2.83 -5.44
N ARG A 83 14.73 -2.99 -4.69
CA ARG A 83 15.71 -1.92 -4.47
C ARG A 83 16.25 -1.36 -5.80
N SER A 84 16.66 -2.22 -6.74
CA SER A 84 17.15 -1.78 -8.05
C SER A 84 16.09 -1.01 -8.85
N VAL A 85 14.82 -1.42 -8.77
CA VAL A 85 13.69 -0.71 -9.40
C VAL A 85 13.47 0.66 -8.77
N ILE A 86 13.59 0.79 -7.44
CA ILE A 86 13.47 2.07 -6.73
C ILE A 86 14.65 2.99 -7.10
N GLU A 87 15.88 2.51 -6.99
CA GLU A 87 17.09 3.31 -7.25
C GLU A 87 17.18 3.79 -8.70
N SER A 88 16.59 3.06 -9.66
CA SER A 88 16.50 3.46 -11.06
C SER A 88 15.35 4.43 -11.37
N GLY A 89 14.50 4.79 -10.39
CA GLY A 89 13.30 5.61 -10.60
C GLY A 89 12.15 4.87 -11.29
N GLY A 90 12.27 3.55 -11.44
CA GLY A 90 11.30 2.71 -12.14
C GLY A 90 9.97 2.59 -11.38
N LEU A 91 10.02 2.61 -10.04
CA LEU A 91 8.81 2.53 -9.21
C LEU A 91 7.94 3.79 -9.36
N GLU A 92 8.55 4.96 -9.27
CA GLU A 92 7.89 6.26 -9.39
C GLU A 92 7.24 6.40 -10.76
N LYS A 93 7.96 6.01 -11.83
CA LYS A 93 7.42 5.96 -13.19
C LYS A 93 6.21 5.02 -13.27
N ASN A 94 6.33 3.80 -12.74
CA ASN A 94 5.24 2.83 -12.75
C ASN A 94 3.99 3.33 -12.00
N ILE A 95 4.18 3.97 -10.84
CA ILE A 95 3.08 4.56 -10.07
C ILE A 95 2.40 5.68 -10.86
N ALA A 96 3.16 6.55 -11.53
CA ALA A 96 2.59 7.59 -12.38
C ALA A 96 1.74 7.00 -13.53
N ASP A 97 2.26 5.97 -14.20
CA ASP A 97 1.55 5.25 -15.27
C ASP A 97 0.28 4.58 -14.74
N LEU A 98 0.36 3.89 -13.59
CA LEU A 98 -0.78 3.26 -12.92
C LEU A 98 -1.87 4.28 -12.59
N ASN A 99 -1.51 5.46 -12.07
CA ASN A 99 -2.49 6.50 -11.76
C ASN A 99 -3.22 7.00 -13.01
N GLN A 100 -2.53 7.16 -14.14
CA GLN A 100 -3.18 7.50 -15.42
C GLN A 100 -4.15 6.41 -15.89
N VAL A 101 -3.72 5.15 -15.82
CA VAL A 101 -4.52 3.99 -16.22
C VAL A 101 -5.77 3.86 -15.34
N TYR A 102 -5.63 3.93 -14.02
CA TYR A 102 -6.76 3.80 -13.11
C TYR A 102 -7.72 4.99 -13.21
N LYS A 103 -7.22 6.22 -13.42
CA LYS A 103 -8.08 7.37 -13.67
C LYS A 103 -8.98 7.16 -14.89
N LYS A 104 -8.41 6.63 -15.98
CA LYS A 104 -9.19 6.30 -17.19
C LYS A 104 -10.22 5.20 -16.91
N ARG A 105 -9.82 4.14 -16.19
CA ARG A 105 -10.71 3.01 -15.85
C ARG A 105 -11.89 3.45 -14.98
N VAL A 106 -11.64 4.24 -13.94
CA VAL A 106 -12.68 4.79 -13.07
C VAL A 106 -13.67 5.62 -13.88
N LYS A 107 -13.18 6.53 -14.73
CA LYS A 107 -14.05 7.36 -15.58
C LYS A 107 -14.94 6.49 -16.47
N THR A 108 -14.35 5.52 -17.18
CA THR A 108 -15.11 4.61 -18.05
C THR A 108 -16.14 3.78 -17.26
N MET A 109 -15.78 3.32 -16.06
CA MET A 109 -16.69 2.56 -15.22
C MET A 109 -17.85 3.41 -14.70
N ASP A 110 -17.60 4.63 -14.21
CA ASP A 110 -18.66 5.55 -13.76
C ASP A 110 -19.63 5.88 -14.91
N GLU A 111 -19.11 6.21 -16.11
CA GLU A 111 -19.92 6.48 -17.29
C GLU A 111 -20.83 5.30 -17.67
N LEU A 112 -20.27 4.08 -17.67
CA LEU A 112 -21.03 2.88 -18.02
C LEU A 112 -22.04 2.49 -16.93
N LEU A 113 -21.69 2.64 -15.65
CA LEU A 113 -22.62 2.39 -14.55
C LEU A 113 -23.82 3.34 -14.63
N ARG A 114 -23.60 4.64 -14.85
CA ARG A 114 -24.71 5.61 -15.01
C ARG A 114 -25.58 5.31 -16.22
N LYS A 115 -24.99 4.87 -17.33
CA LYS A 115 -25.71 4.53 -18.55
C LYS A 115 -26.55 3.27 -18.42
N HIS A 116 -25.98 2.22 -17.85
CA HIS A 116 -26.59 0.88 -17.86
C HIS A 116 -27.34 0.55 -16.57
N LEU A 117 -27.08 1.26 -15.47
CA LEU A 117 -27.76 1.13 -14.17
C LEU A 117 -28.28 2.50 -13.68
N PRO A 118 -29.15 3.18 -14.45
CA PRO A 118 -29.59 4.55 -14.12
C PRO A 118 -30.40 4.67 -12.83
N GLN A 119 -30.92 3.55 -12.31
CA GLN A 119 -31.69 3.50 -11.06
C GLN A 119 -30.80 3.16 -9.84
N ALA A 120 -29.52 2.85 -10.06
CA ALA A 120 -28.62 2.50 -8.97
C ALA A 120 -28.02 3.76 -8.33
N GLU A 121 -28.01 3.80 -7.01
CA GLU A 121 -27.28 4.82 -6.24
C GLU A 121 -25.89 4.29 -5.87
N PHE A 122 -24.85 5.02 -6.25
CA PHE A 122 -23.46 4.70 -5.93
C PHE A 122 -22.60 5.97 -5.88
N SER A 123 -21.54 5.93 -5.08
CA SER A 123 -20.45 6.90 -5.16
C SER A 123 -19.61 6.60 -6.40
N THR A 124 -19.09 7.64 -7.07
CA THR A 124 -18.11 7.45 -8.15
C THR A 124 -17.00 6.51 -7.67
N PRO A 125 -16.74 5.41 -8.40
CA PRO A 125 -15.75 4.42 -7.98
C PRO A 125 -14.32 4.93 -7.86
#